data_AF-A0A1Q7M9Z3-F1
#
_entry.id   AF-A0A1Q7M9Z3-F1
#
_cell.length_a   1.000
_cell.length_b   1.000
_cell.length_c   1.000
_cell.angle_alpha   90.00
_cell.angle_beta   90.00
_cell.angle_gamma   90.00
#
_symmetry.space_group_name_H-M   'P 1'
#
loop_
_entity.id
_entity.type
_entity.pdbx_description
1 polymer ?
#
loop_
_entity_poly.entity_id
_entity_poly.type
_entity_poly.pdbx_seq_one_letter_code
_entity_poly.pdbx_strand_id
1 'polypeptide(L)'
;MPLYYFDIETTGDDPQQDRIVTIQYQPLADDLSAVGPFQVVAEWEWGEKQVIQMALDKGVLEPTWDFVPVGNRLRFDLTFLIERATKWKLIEWDLAKLKYFWFTKPYVDLGPILVMLNRGSLSGSSLHNFSDKESGARVPRMYLAGRYSDIIDYVTRERNAAVDLLREGRNVLGAMGDQRRRTPNLPEQAPGP
;
A
#
# COMPACT_ATOMS: atom_id res chain seq x y z
N MET A 1 -1.27 -10.55 -12.31
CA MET A 1 -0.15 -10.38 -11.35
C MET A 1 -0.73 -10.36 -9.94
N PRO A 2 -0.07 -10.87 -8.88
CA PRO A 2 -0.69 -10.91 -7.56
C PRO A 2 -0.56 -9.55 -6.86
N LEU A 3 -1.48 -8.66 -7.21
CA LEU A 3 -1.68 -7.37 -6.57
C LEU A 3 -2.40 -7.57 -5.24
N TYR A 4 -2.02 -6.81 -4.23
CA TYR A 4 -2.70 -6.81 -2.94
C TYR A 4 -2.95 -5.38 -2.50
N TYR A 5 -4.19 -5.03 -2.16
CA TYR A 5 -4.38 -3.91 -1.25
C TYR A 5 -3.54 -4.17 0.00
N PHE A 6 -2.79 -3.18 0.46
CA PHE A 6 -1.98 -3.28 1.67
C PHE A 6 -1.95 -1.93 2.39
N ASP A 7 -2.17 -1.98 3.69
CA ASP A 7 -2.18 -0.82 4.56
C ASP A 7 -1.94 -1.27 6.02
N ILE A 8 -1.47 -0.36 6.86
CA ILE A 8 -1.28 -0.61 8.29
C ILE A 8 -1.86 0.55 9.11
N GLU A 9 -2.35 0.22 10.29
CA GLU A 9 -2.63 1.24 11.31
C GLU A 9 -1.67 1.10 12.47
N THR A 10 -1.29 2.23 13.05
CA THR A 10 -0.28 2.30 14.11
C THR A 10 -0.77 3.16 15.28
N THR A 11 -0.07 3.09 16.41
CA THR A 11 -0.33 3.97 17.57
C THR A 11 0.22 5.40 17.37
N GLY A 12 0.99 5.62 16.32
CA GLY A 12 1.67 6.86 15.96
C GLY A 12 2.66 6.65 14.81
N ASP A 13 3.43 7.67 14.46
CA ASP A 13 4.24 7.69 13.24
C ASP A 13 5.72 7.26 13.47
N ASP A 14 6.14 6.99 14.71
CA ASP A 14 7.53 6.61 15.03
C ASP A 14 7.64 5.09 15.29
N PRO A 15 8.11 4.27 14.34
CA PRO A 15 8.25 2.81 14.53
C PRO A 15 9.15 2.38 15.68
N GLN A 16 10.03 3.27 16.20
CA GLN A 16 10.85 2.97 17.37
C GLN A 16 10.03 2.98 18.66
N GLN A 17 9.00 3.82 18.74
CA GLN A 17 8.16 4.03 19.93
C GLN A 17 6.78 3.39 19.78
N ASP A 18 6.17 3.57 18.62
CA ASP A 18 4.82 3.16 18.29
C ASP A 18 4.73 1.70 17.84
N ARG A 19 3.51 1.17 17.84
CA ARG A 19 3.19 -0.23 17.52
C ARG A 19 2.31 -0.31 16.29
N ILE A 20 2.37 -1.44 15.60
CA ILE A 20 1.36 -1.83 14.61
C ILE A 20 0.11 -2.30 15.35
N VAL A 21 -1.01 -1.66 15.03
CA VAL A 21 -2.35 -1.91 15.57
C VAL A 21 -3.08 -2.92 14.69
N THR A 22 -3.06 -2.71 13.38
CA THR A 22 -3.59 -3.66 12.39
C THR A 22 -2.73 -3.69 11.14
N ILE A 23 -2.70 -4.83 10.45
CA ILE A 23 -2.22 -4.98 9.07
C ILE A 23 -3.39 -5.46 8.25
N GLN A 24 -3.70 -4.78 7.15
CA GLN A 24 -4.81 -5.17 6.29
C GLN A 24 -4.34 -5.47 4.87
N TYR A 25 -4.94 -6.49 4.27
CA TYR A 25 -4.67 -6.82 2.88
C TYR A 25 -5.82 -7.53 2.21
N GLN A 26 -5.90 -7.36 0.88
CA GLN A 26 -6.87 -8.04 0.03
C GLN A 26 -6.24 -8.30 -1.33
N PRO A 27 -6.28 -9.54 -1.85
CA PRO A 27 -5.89 -9.79 -3.24
C PRO A 27 -6.73 -8.94 -4.20
N LEU A 28 -6.10 -8.41 -5.24
CA LEU A 28 -6.72 -7.63 -6.29
C LEU A 28 -6.43 -8.27 -7.66
N ALA A 29 -7.39 -8.18 -8.58
CA ALA A 29 -7.16 -8.49 -9.98
C ALA A 29 -6.38 -7.36 -10.69
N ASP A 30 -5.97 -7.59 -11.94
CA ASP A 30 -5.21 -6.60 -12.73
C ASP A 30 -6.03 -5.33 -13.06
N ASP A 31 -7.36 -5.37 -12.91
CA ASP A 31 -8.25 -4.20 -12.99
C ASP A 31 -8.50 -3.52 -11.64
N LEU A 32 -7.77 -3.95 -10.60
CA LEU A 32 -7.86 -3.52 -9.21
C LEU A 32 -9.21 -3.84 -8.54
N SER A 33 -10.01 -4.73 -9.12
CA SER A 33 -11.17 -5.29 -8.43
C SER A 33 -10.76 -6.24 -7.31
N ALA A 34 -11.53 -6.26 -6.22
CA ALA A 34 -11.29 -7.11 -5.07
C ALA A 34 -11.45 -8.61 -5.42
N VAL A 35 -10.46 -9.41 -5.03
CA VAL A 35 -10.47 -10.87 -5.17
C VAL A 35 -10.35 -11.49 -3.79
N GLY A 36 -11.36 -12.28 -3.40
CA GLY A 36 -11.38 -12.92 -2.09
C GLY A 36 -11.60 -11.94 -0.92
N PRO A 37 -11.43 -12.42 0.33
CA PRO A 37 -11.79 -11.66 1.51
C PRO A 37 -10.79 -10.53 1.80
N PHE A 38 -11.31 -9.40 2.28
CA PHE A 38 -10.51 -8.37 2.93
C PHE A 38 -10.12 -8.89 4.32
N GLN A 39 -8.82 -9.01 4.58
CA GLN A 39 -8.31 -9.49 5.86
C GLN A 39 -7.78 -8.31 6.66
N VAL A 40 -8.25 -8.19 7.91
CA VAL A 40 -7.73 -7.26 8.90
C VAL A 40 -7.14 -8.09 10.03
N VAL A 41 -5.82 -8.10 10.14
CA VAL A 41 -5.11 -8.84 11.18
C VAL A 41 -4.77 -7.86 12.29
N ALA A 42 -5.33 -8.07 13.47
CA ALA A 42 -5.29 -7.09 14.56
C ALA A 42 -4.46 -7.54 15.76
N GLU A 43 -3.73 -6.60 16.36
CA GLU A 43 -2.83 -6.94 17.46
C GLU A 43 -3.57 -7.27 18.76
N TRP A 44 -4.78 -6.78 18.95
CA TRP A 44 -5.58 -7.09 20.14
C TRP A 44 -6.11 -8.53 20.14
N GLU A 45 -6.06 -9.22 18.99
CA GLU A 45 -6.43 -10.63 18.87
C GLU A 45 -5.20 -11.55 18.97
N TRP A 46 -4.08 -11.16 18.34
CA TRP A 46 -2.94 -12.07 18.12
C TRP A 46 -1.63 -11.59 18.76
N GLY A 47 -1.56 -10.32 19.18
CA GLY A 47 -0.33 -9.63 19.56
C GLY A 47 0.51 -9.18 18.36
N GLU A 48 1.14 -8.00 18.47
CA GLU A 48 1.89 -7.35 17.38
C GLU A 48 2.89 -8.30 16.68
N LYS A 49 3.67 -9.09 17.44
CA LYS A 49 4.65 -10.04 16.88
C LYS A 49 3.99 -11.03 15.90
N GLN A 50 2.83 -11.58 16.28
CA GLN A 50 2.14 -12.56 15.46
C GLN A 50 1.49 -11.91 14.23
N VAL A 51 0.94 -10.71 14.38
CA VAL A 51 0.40 -9.92 13.27
C VAL A 51 1.48 -9.68 12.22
N ILE A 52 2.68 -9.27 12.64
CA ILE A 52 3.82 -9.06 11.76
C ILE A 52 4.24 -10.38 11.10
N GLN A 53 4.36 -11.47 11.86
CA GLN A 53 4.73 -12.77 11.30
C GLN A 53 3.75 -13.21 10.19
N MET A 54 2.44 -13.02 10.38
CA MET A 54 1.44 -13.34 9.35
C MET A 54 1.61 -12.51 8.06
N ALA A 55 2.07 -11.26 8.16
CA ALA A 55 2.41 -10.45 6.99
C ALA A 55 3.71 -10.93 6.32
N LEU A 56 4.72 -11.32 7.10
CA LEU A 56 5.96 -11.88 6.58
C LEU A 56 5.74 -13.21 5.85
N ASP A 57 4.90 -14.09 6.40
CA ASP A 57 4.55 -15.39 5.81
C ASP A 57 3.84 -15.24 4.45
N LYS A 58 3.26 -14.07 4.18
CA LYS A 58 2.66 -13.71 2.88
C LYS A 58 3.66 -13.14 1.87
N GLY A 59 4.91 -12.96 2.26
CA GLY A 59 5.95 -12.40 1.42
C GLY A 59 5.85 -10.88 1.24
N VAL A 60 5.21 -10.14 2.15
CA VAL A 60 5.07 -8.68 2.06
C VAL A 60 6.45 -8.01 1.92
N LEU A 61 7.45 -8.50 2.66
CA LEU A 61 8.83 -7.98 2.61
C LEU A 61 9.75 -8.73 1.63
N GLU A 62 9.23 -9.70 0.88
CA GLU A 62 10.02 -10.35 -0.16
C GLU A 62 10.10 -9.43 -1.40
N PRO A 63 11.31 -9.15 -1.92
CA PRO A 63 11.51 -8.29 -3.08
C PRO A 63 11.18 -8.99 -4.41
N THR A 64 10.10 -9.79 -4.41
CA THR A 64 9.61 -10.53 -5.57
C THR A 64 8.29 -9.93 -6.07
N TRP A 65 7.74 -10.53 -7.12
CA TRP A 65 6.43 -10.18 -7.69
C TRP A 65 5.28 -11.01 -7.09
N ASP A 66 5.53 -11.82 -6.06
CA ASP A 66 4.52 -12.71 -5.46
C ASP A 66 3.55 -11.98 -4.53
N PHE A 67 3.96 -10.82 -4.01
CA PHE A 67 3.13 -9.88 -3.27
C PHE A 67 3.47 -8.46 -3.71
N VAL A 68 2.64 -7.85 -4.57
CA VAL A 68 2.80 -6.45 -4.99
C VAL A 68 1.81 -5.59 -4.20
N PRO A 69 2.25 -4.83 -3.18
CA PRO A 69 1.37 -3.97 -2.41
C PRO A 69 0.87 -2.81 -3.27
N VAL A 70 -0.41 -2.52 -3.10
CA VAL A 70 -1.18 -1.45 -3.71
C VAL A 70 -1.85 -0.68 -2.58
N GLY A 71 -1.60 0.61 -2.48
CA GLY A 71 -2.05 1.37 -1.31
C GLY A 71 -1.60 2.82 -1.34
N ASN A 72 -1.64 3.50 -0.21
CA ASN A 72 -1.34 4.92 -0.10
C ASN A 72 -0.23 5.17 0.90
N ARG A 73 0.88 5.81 0.47
CA ARG A 73 2.07 6.02 1.30
C ARG A 73 2.72 4.70 1.74
N LEU A 74 2.77 3.71 0.86
CA LEU A 74 3.32 2.37 1.11
C LEU A 74 4.77 2.40 1.63
N ARG A 75 5.53 3.45 1.32
CA ARG A 75 6.87 3.62 1.90
C ARG A 75 6.82 3.74 3.42
N PHE A 76 5.83 4.43 3.97
CA PHE A 76 5.60 4.49 5.41
C PHE A 76 5.29 3.09 5.94
N ASP A 77 4.26 2.43 5.39
CA ASP A 77 3.77 1.14 5.88
C ASP A 77 4.87 0.05 5.87
N LEU A 78 5.57 -0.08 4.74
CA LEU A 78 6.62 -1.09 4.59
C LEU A 78 7.85 -0.76 5.45
N THR A 79 8.24 0.51 5.59
CA THR A 79 9.35 0.90 6.50
C THR A 79 8.98 0.59 7.94
N PHE A 80 7.77 0.95 8.35
CA PHE A 80 7.28 0.68 9.69
C PHE A 80 7.25 -0.82 9.97
N LEU A 81 6.76 -1.63 9.03
CA LEU A 81 6.76 -3.08 9.13
C LEU A 81 8.18 -3.65 9.26
N ILE A 82 9.15 -3.19 8.47
CA ILE A 82 10.56 -3.60 8.54
C ILE A 82 11.14 -3.32 9.93
N GLU A 83 10.94 -2.10 10.44
CA GLU A 83 11.48 -1.70 11.73
C GLU A 83 10.86 -2.49 12.90
N ARG A 84 9.53 -2.68 12.87
CA ARG A 84 8.85 -3.48 13.89
C ARG A 84 9.22 -4.96 13.83
N ALA A 85 9.32 -5.53 12.62
CA ALA A 85 9.78 -6.90 12.43
C ALA A 85 11.22 -7.09 12.95
N THR A 86 12.09 -6.12 12.73
CA THR A 86 13.47 -6.12 13.26
C THR A 86 13.48 -6.06 14.79
N LYS A 87 12.67 -5.17 15.40
CA LYS A 87 12.53 -5.06 16.86
C LYS A 87 12.04 -6.35 17.52
N TRP A 88 11.13 -7.06 16.84
CA TRP A 88 10.66 -8.38 17.27
C TRP A 88 11.59 -9.55 16.93
N LYS A 89 12.75 -9.27 16.31
CA LYS A 89 13.73 -10.25 15.85
C LYS A 89 13.15 -11.29 14.88
N LEU A 90 12.18 -10.88 14.06
CA LEU A 90 11.58 -11.71 13.02
C LEU A 90 12.38 -11.67 11.72
N ILE A 91 13.10 -10.58 11.49
CA ILE A 91 14.02 -10.41 10.36
C ILE A 91 15.34 -9.83 10.87
N GLU A 92 16.40 -10.03 10.08
CA GLU A 92 17.71 -9.44 10.31
C GLU A 92 18.22 -8.79 9.02
N TRP A 93 18.10 -7.47 8.96
CA TRP A 93 18.44 -6.67 7.79
C TRP A 93 19.58 -5.70 8.11
N ASP A 94 20.60 -5.72 7.29
CA ASP A 94 21.63 -4.70 7.26
C ASP A 94 21.26 -3.62 6.22
N LEU A 95 22.12 -2.60 6.10
CA LEU A 95 21.93 -1.51 5.14
C LEU A 95 21.89 -2.02 3.68
N ALA A 96 22.62 -3.10 3.37
CA ALA A 96 22.69 -3.65 2.02
C ALA A 96 21.36 -4.31 1.62
N LYS A 97 20.77 -5.13 2.51
CA LYS A 97 19.44 -5.74 2.29
C LYS A 97 18.35 -4.70 2.22
N LEU A 98 18.36 -3.70 3.13
CA LEU A 98 17.39 -2.60 3.11
C LEU A 98 17.45 -1.84 1.78
N LYS A 99 18.67 -1.51 1.32
CA LYS A 99 18.89 -0.87 0.03
C LYS A 99 18.34 -1.74 -1.11
N TYR A 100 18.73 -3.02 -1.15
CA TYR A 100 18.26 -3.95 -2.18
C TYR A 100 16.73 -3.99 -2.24
N PHE A 101 16.07 -4.19 -1.10
CA PHE A 101 14.60 -4.22 -0.99
C PHE A 101 13.95 -2.99 -1.64
N TRP A 102 14.38 -1.78 -1.29
CA TRP A 102 13.78 -0.56 -1.83
C TRP A 102 14.07 -0.33 -3.31
N PHE A 103 15.14 -0.93 -3.85
CA PHE A 103 15.44 -0.90 -5.28
C PHE A 103 14.60 -1.90 -6.09
N THR A 104 14.22 -3.03 -5.49
CA THR A 104 13.66 -4.17 -6.24
C THR A 104 12.21 -4.47 -5.93
N LYS A 105 11.71 -4.15 -4.73
CA LYS A 105 10.32 -4.42 -4.34
C LYS A 105 9.36 -3.67 -5.27
N PRO A 106 8.51 -4.37 -6.05
CA PRO A 106 7.45 -3.72 -6.81
C PRO A 106 6.34 -3.26 -5.86
N TYR A 107 5.78 -2.08 -6.10
CA TYR A 107 4.58 -1.58 -5.40
C TYR A 107 3.87 -0.52 -6.24
N VAL A 108 2.57 -0.33 -6.00
CA VAL A 108 1.74 0.69 -6.63
C VAL A 108 1.24 1.66 -5.57
N ASP A 109 1.86 2.83 -5.51
CA ASP A 109 1.51 3.86 -4.53
C ASP A 109 0.53 4.88 -5.11
N LEU A 110 -0.55 5.16 -4.38
CA LEU A 110 -1.57 6.15 -4.71
C LEU A 110 -1.07 7.60 -4.51
N GLY A 111 -0.03 7.82 -3.70
CA GLY A 111 0.50 9.15 -3.38
C GLY A 111 0.82 10.02 -4.60
N PRO A 112 1.60 9.54 -5.58
CA PRO A 112 1.86 10.28 -6.81
C PRO A 112 0.60 10.65 -7.59
N ILE A 113 -0.43 9.79 -7.60
CA ILE A 113 -1.71 10.06 -8.26
C ILE A 113 -2.43 11.20 -7.53
N LEU A 114 -2.48 11.18 -6.19
CA LEU A 114 -3.07 12.24 -5.40
C LEU A 114 -2.39 13.59 -5.62
N VAL A 115 -1.06 13.61 -5.77
CA VAL A 115 -0.31 14.83 -6.11
C VAL A 115 -0.73 15.37 -7.47
N MET A 116 -0.90 14.49 -8.47
CA MET A 116 -1.36 14.90 -9.80
C MET A 116 -2.80 15.39 -9.81
N LEU A 117 -3.70 14.74 -9.06
CA LEU A 117 -5.07 15.23 -8.83
C LEU A 117 -5.06 16.61 -8.16
N ASN A 118 -4.10 16.85 -7.27
CA ASN A 118 -3.85 18.15 -6.64
C ASN A 118 -2.99 19.09 -7.48
N ARG A 119 -2.98 18.94 -8.82
CA ARG A 119 -2.27 19.80 -9.77
C ARG A 119 -0.77 19.92 -9.50
N GLY A 120 -0.16 18.86 -8.98
CA GLY A 120 1.26 18.81 -8.65
C GLY A 120 1.61 19.36 -7.25
N SER A 121 0.65 19.85 -6.48
CA SER A 121 0.91 20.34 -5.12
C SER A 121 0.98 19.17 -4.13
N LEU A 122 2.05 19.13 -3.34
CA LEU A 122 2.18 18.20 -2.21
C LEU A 122 1.28 18.61 -1.04
N SER A 123 1.14 19.92 -0.80
CA SER A 123 0.25 20.41 0.25
C SER A 123 -1.20 20.22 -0.19
N GLY A 124 -1.97 19.47 0.59
CA GLY A 124 -3.35 19.11 0.29
C GLY A 124 -3.53 17.84 -0.56
N SER A 125 -2.46 17.10 -0.89
CA SER A 125 -2.57 15.85 -1.68
C SER A 125 -2.93 14.61 -0.85
N SER A 126 -3.56 14.78 0.31
CA SER A 126 -3.98 13.68 1.17
C SER A 126 -5.27 13.06 0.66
N LEU A 127 -5.41 11.73 0.82
CA LEU A 127 -6.57 10.96 0.35
C LEU A 127 -7.93 11.53 0.82
N HIS A 128 -8.01 12.08 2.03
CA HIS A 128 -9.24 12.68 2.56
C HIS A 128 -9.74 13.91 1.80
N ASN A 129 -8.90 14.56 0.98
CA ASN A 129 -9.33 15.67 0.14
C ASN A 129 -9.98 15.19 -1.18
N PHE A 130 -9.85 13.90 -1.49
CA PHE A 130 -10.30 13.31 -2.75
C PHE A 130 -11.21 12.10 -2.54
N SER A 131 -11.62 11.83 -1.31
CA SER A 131 -12.56 10.77 -0.95
C SER A 131 -13.25 11.10 0.36
N ASP A 132 -14.37 10.44 0.67
CA ASP A 132 -15.15 10.59 1.91
C ASP A 132 -14.44 10.03 3.17
N LYS A 133 -13.10 10.00 3.15
CA LYS A 133 -12.26 9.43 4.19
C LYS A 133 -12.09 10.40 5.37
N GLU A 134 -12.19 9.87 6.60
CA GLU A 134 -11.85 10.59 7.83
C GLU A 134 -10.33 10.56 8.13
N SER A 135 -9.84 11.45 8.99
CA SER A 135 -8.41 11.49 9.37
C SER A 135 -7.97 10.26 10.18
N GLY A 136 -6.86 9.64 9.78
CA GLY A 136 -6.24 8.48 10.46
C GLY A 136 -5.66 8.78 11.84
N ALA A 137 -5.47 10.06 12.20
CA ALA A 137 -5.04 10.47 13.54
C ALA A 137 -6.02 10.06 14.67
N ARG A 138 -7.19 9.50 14.32
CA ARG A 138 -8.17 8.97 15.26
C ARG A 138 -7.86 7.54 15.71
N VAL A 139 -7.13 6.74 14.93
CA VAL A 139 -6.91 5.31 15.25
C VAL A 139 -6.21 5.12 16.59
N PRO A 140 -5.14 5.87 16.94
CA PRO A 140 -4.54 5.76 18.27
C PRO A 140 -5.53 6.01 19.42
N ARG A 141 -6.42 7.00 19.26
CA ARG A 141 -7.44 7.32 20.28
C ARG A 141 -8.50 6.24 20.38
N MET A 142 -8.94 5.68 19.25
CA MET A 142 -9.90 4.57 19.23
C MET A 142 -9.30 3.33 19.87
N TYR A 143 -8.03 3.04 19.58
CA TYR A 143 -7.31 1.90 20.15
C TYR A 143 -7.16 2.02 21.66
N LEU A 144 -6.71 3.17 22.18
CA LEU A 144 -6.61 3.42 23.62
C LEU A 144 -7.96 3.32 24.34
N ALA A 145 -9.06 3.64 23.65
CA ALA A 145 -10.41 3.54 24.18
C ALA A 145 -11.05 2.14 24.01
N GLY A 146 -10.32 1.15 23.46
CA GLY A 146 -10.85 -0.20 23.20
C GLY A 146 -11.93 -0.26 22.13
N ARG A 147 -12.03 0.77 21.27
CA ARG A 147 -13.04 0.91 20.22
C ARG A 147 -12.66 0.12 18.96
N TYR A 148 -12.44 -1.18 19.11
CA TYR A 148 -11.88 -2.03 18.06
C TYR A 148 -12.78 -2.16 16.84
N SER A 149 -14.11 -2.28 17.03
CA SER A 149 -15.06 -2.31 15.91
C SER A 149 -14.98 -1.05 15.05
N ASP A 150 -14.80 0.12 15.66
CA ASP A 150 -14.68 1.38 14.94
C ASP A 150 -13.38 1.44 14.12
N ILE A 151 -12.30 0.79 14.58
CA ILE A 151 -11.06 0.66 13.82
C ILE A 151 -11.29 -0.23 12.60
N ILE A 152 -11.98 -1.37 12.76
CA ILE A 152 -12.32 -2.26 11.63
C ILE A 152 -13.18 -1.53 10.59
N ASP A 153 -14.18 -0.77 11.03
CA ASP A 153 -15.02 0.02 10.13
C ASP A 153 -14.24 1.15 9.44
N TYR A 154 -13.31 1.78 10.17
CA TYR A 154 -12.44 2.81 9.62
C TYR A 154 -11.52 2.25 8.52
N VAL A 155 -10.76 1.18 8.78
CA VAL A 155 -9.83 0.61 7.77
C VAL A 155 -10.58 0.02 6.59
N THR A 156 -11.81 -0.47 6.78
CA THR A 156 -12.66 -0.93 5.68
C THR A 156 -13.06 0.22 4.77
N ARG A 157 -13.44 1.37 5.33
CA ARG A 157 -13.78 2.58 4.56
C ARG A 157 -12.55 3.16 3.86
N GLU A 158 -11.41 3.20 4.53
CA GLU A 158 -10.14 3.63 3.96
C GLU A 158 -9.76 2.78 2.75
N ARG A 159 -9.82 1.45 2.90
CA ARG A 159 -9.55 0.51 1.80
C ARG A 159 -10.45 0.76 0.60
N ASN A 160 -11.76 0.91 0.81
CA ASN A 160 -12.70 1.16 -0.28
C ASN A 160 -12.37 2.48 -1.00
N ALA A 161 -12.16 3.56 -0.25
CA ALA A 161 -11.82 4.87 -0.81
C ALA A 161 -10.51 4.83 -1.63
N ALA A 162 -9.48 4.16 -1.13
CA ALA A 162 -8.20 4.03 -1.82
C ALA A 162 -8.33 3.21 -3.12
N VAL A 163 -9.00 2.06 -3.05
CA VAL A 163 -9.19 1.17 -4.22
C VAL A 163 -10.06 1.83 -5.28
N ASP A 164 -11.15 2.49 -4.89
CA ASP A 164 -12.04 3.17 -5.84
C ASP A 164 -11.30 4.30 -6.58
N LEU A 165 -10.54 5.12 -5.86
CA LEU A 165 -9.76 6.18 -6.48
C LEU A 165 -8.64 5.64 -7.39
N LEU A 166 -7.99 4.54 -6.99
CA LEU A 166 -7.00 3.88 -7.85
C LEU A 166 -7.62 3.33 -9.13
N ARG A 167 -8.83 2.76 -9.05
CA ARG A 167 -9.57 2.26 -10.22
C ARG A 167 -9.97 3.39 -11.17
N GLU A 168 -10.45 4.50 -10.64
CA GLU A 168 -10.74 5.70 -11.43
C GLU A 168 -9.47 6.25 -12.09
N GLY A 169 -8.40 6.42 -11.29
CA GLY A 169 -7.09 6.86 -11.76
C GLY A 169 -6.54 5.96 -12.86
N ARG A 170 -6.64 4.63 -12.71
CA ARG A 170 -6.26 3.66 -13.74
C ARG A 170 -6.99 3.90 -15.06
N ASN A 171 -8.29 4.15 -15.02
CA ASN A 171 -9.07 4.36 -16.25
C ASN A 171 -8.65 5.65 -16.96
N VAL A 172 -8.53 6.76 -16.21
CA VAL A 172 -8.12 8.06 -16.77
C VAL A 172 -6.68 8.02 -17.31
N LEU A 173 -5.74 7.52 -16.51
CA LEU A 173 -4.34 7.42 -16.89
C LEU A 173 -4.12 6.39 -17.99
N GLY A 174 -4.88 5.30 -18.01
CA GLY A 174 -4.88 4.30 -19.07
C GLY A 174 -5.28 4.91 -20.41
N ALA A 175 -6.39 5.65 -20.46
CA ALA A 175 -6.83 6.35 -21.67
C ALA A 175 -5.79 7.37 -22.17
N MET A 176 -5.19 8.14 -21.25
CA MET A 176 -4.08 9.03 -21.59
C MET A 176 -2.85 8.27 -22.11
N GLY A 177 -2.54 7.12 -21.52
CA GLY A 177 -1.46 6.24 -21.94
C GLY A 177 -1.66 5.69 -23.34
N ASP A 178 -2.88 5.28 -23.68
CA ASP A 178 -3.22 4.77 -25.01
C ASP A 178 -3.07 5.86 -26.09
N GLN A 179 -3.47 7.10 -25.78
CA GLN A 179 -3.25 8.25 -26.67
C GLN A 179 -1.76 8.58 -26.89
N ARG A 180 -0.90 8.26 -25.90
CA ARG A 180 0.54 8.56 -25.93
C ARG A 180 1.40 7.40 -26.38
N ARG A 181 0.83 6.21 -26.54
CA ARG A 181 1.54 5.00 -26.91
C ARG A 181 2.17 5.21 -28.29
N ARG A 182 3.51 5.30 -28.33
CA ARG A 182 4.24 5.38 -29.59
C ARG A 182 4.21 4.00 -30.23
N THR A 183 3.66 3.90 -31.44
CA THR A 183 3.87 2.71 -32.27
C THR A 183 5.35 2.66 -32.64
N PRO A 184 6.05 1.55 -32.43
CA PRO A 184 7.40 1.41 -32.94
C PRO A 184 7.36 1.57 -34.47
N ASN A 185 8.19 2.46 -35.03
CA ASN A 185 8.38 2.51 -36.47
C ASN A 185 8.93 1.13 -36.89
N LEU A 186 8.16 0.39 -37.69
CA LEU A 186 8.73 -0.73 -38.44
C LEU A 186 9.85 -0.15 -39.31
N PRO A 187 11.06 -0.73 -39.30
CA PRO A 187 12.11 -0.28 -40.18
C PRO A 187 11.60 -0.35 -41.62
N GLU A 188 11.73 0.77 -42.33
CA GLU A 188 11.38 0.92 -43.74
C GLU A 188 12.02 -0.25 -44.49
N GLN A 189 11.22 -1.11 -45.11
CA GLN A 189 11.74 -2.18 -45.94
C GLN A 189 12.59 -1.52 -47.03
N ALA A 190 13.90 -1.78 -47.00
CA ALA A 190 14.79 -1.34 -48.07
C ALA A 190 14.19 -1.80 -49.40
N PRO A 191 14.12 -0.92 -50.42
CA PRO A 191 13.65 -1.34 -51.74
C PRO A 191 14.56 -2.49 -52.20
N GLY A 192 13.96 -3.65 -52.43
CA GLY A 192 14.67 -4.81 -52.94
C GLY A 192 15.31 -4.52 -54.30
N PRO A 193 16.43 -5.18 -54.63
CA PRO A 193 17.11 -5.02 -55.91
C PRO A 193 16.27 -5.47 -57.10
#